data_AF-N2AXK4-F1
#
_entry.id   AF-N2AXK4-F1
#
_cell.length_a   1.000
_cell.length_b   1.000
_cell.length_c   1.000
_cell.angle_alpha   90.00
_cell.angle_beta   90.00
_cell.angle_gamma   90.00
#
_symmetry.space_group_name_H-M   'P 1'
#
loop_
_entity.id
_entity.type
_entity.pdbx_description
1 polymer ?
#
loop_
_entity_poly.entity_id
_entity_poly.type
_entity_poly.pdbx_seq_one_letter_code
_entity_poly.pdbx_strand_id
1 'polypeptide(L)'
;MFDYEIKRILYNGKKNILWGAGQNGVQILLAFAAMGIPVEMFCDSDRTKQRIRILNKRVIMPEKVLENPSEYNFIVTLMNKECSKEITDKLEEQRVKNFIVWNDIKSIVTLNTLGIKVQFRGLYRIIQDSYIRKIVIYGTGKEAAVLKRLLEMLDVKIAYFVDDIESECNQWESQVKPIYDLLYEKEGAIKVIVMSEKKENMKVLDRMGLAMGRDYSGYDIYTTAVARKYILDPNLGYSFQPKKNGDTMPGIVQIGDGKIVIALLGGSTTEGEGYSYKSWAELLFDKLTKKGYSVKVLNAGCGGYSTPQELGKLIRDIIPLKPDIIIHYTGVNDSTLANDYPFVHVYQKRFIAYLAEEVEYQDDWRGTDNKYTLGVKHNRSNDQMFIDNIKMMNIICKGYGIPYLAFLQPCLPAKKEKLSDYGYEVLLHLSYDQKSWKPFENTRHFYEKVCEQISAYGTDITSLFDGADDVYLDWCHVNEHGNEMIAQYMCEYLIRKGIVEK
;
A
#
# COMPACT_ATOMS: atom_id res chain seq x y z
N MET A 1 -15.98 -24.59 -18.47
CA MET A 1 -16.12 -24.00 -19.82
C MET A 1 -17.46 -23.28 -19.89
N PHE A 2 -17.57 -22.12 -20.55
CA PHE A 2 -18.86 -21.41 -20.69
C PHE A 2 -19.90 -22.25 -21.44
N ASP A 3 -21.17 -22.06 -21.08
CA ASP A 3 -22.31 -22.47 -21.89
C ASP A 3 -22.20 -21.88 -23.31
N TYR A 4 -22.71 -22.59 -24.31
CA TYR A 4 -22.74 -22.17 -25.70
C TYR A 4 -23.40 -20.80 -25.86
N GLU A 5 -24.51 -20.55 -25.15
CA GLU A 5 -25.21 -19.26 -25.22
C GLU A 5 -24.38 -18.10 -24.67
N ILE A 6 -23.67 -18.33 -23.58
CA ILE A 6 -22.76 -17.33 -22.99
C ILE A 6 -21.60 -17.04 -23.94
N LYS A 7 -21.02 -18.06 -24.58
CA LYS A 7 -19.97 -17.85 -25.60
C LYS A 7 -20.51 -17.04 -26.78
N ARG A 8 -21.71 -17.36 -27.25
CA ARG A 8 -22.34 -16.63 -28.36
C ARG A 8 -22.50 -15.14 -28.03
N ILE A 9 -22.84 -14.79 -26.78
CA ILE A 9 -22.91 -13.40 -26.35
C ILE A 9 -21.52 -12.78 -26.28
N LEU A 10 -20.56 -13.37 -25.55
CA LEU A 10 -19.25 -12.76 -25.27
C LEU A 10 -18.36 -12.57 -26.52
N TYR A 11 -18.59 -13.36 -27.58
CA TYR A 11 -17.75 -13.38 -28.79
C TYR A 11 -18.50 -12.98 -30.08
N ASN A 12 -19.66 -12.32 -29.99
CA ASN A 12 -20.43 -11.87 -31.17
C ASN A 12 -19.87 -10.63 -31.89
N GLY A 13 -18.67 -10.15 -31.51
CA GLY A 13 -18.05 -8.95 -32.08
C GLY A 13 -18.50 -7.62 -31.48
N LYS A 14 -19.49 -7.62 -30.58
CA LYS A 14 -19.86 -6.43 -29.79
C LYS A 14 -18.90 -6.22 -28.62
N LYS A 15 -18.88 -5.01 -28.10
CA LYS A 15 -18.03 -4.62 -26.96
C LYS A 15 -18.63 -5.11 -25.64
N ASN A 16 -17.86 -5.85 -24.84
CA ASN A 16 -18.32 -6.32 -23.54
C ASN A 16 -18.20 -5.21 -22.48
N ILE A 17 -19.28 -4.92 -21.76
CA ILE A 17 -19.33 -3.93 -20.67
C ILE A 17 -19.76 -4.60 -19.37
N LEU A 18 -19.07 -4.27 -18.28
CA LEU A 18 -19.42 -4.74 -16.94
C LEU A 18 -20.35 -3.73 -16.27
N TRP A 19 -21.61 -4.10 -16.04
CA TRP A 19 -22.56 -3.28 -15.30
C TRP A 19 -22.48 -3.61 -13.80
N GLY A 20 -21.82 -2.72 -13.05
CA GLY A 20 -21.51 -2.84 -11.63
C GLY A 20 -20.01 -2.77 -11.39
N ALA A 21 -19.53 -1.58 -11.03
CA ALA A 21 -18.14 -1.25 -10.75
C ALA A 21 -17.82 -1.52 -9.27
N GLY A 22 -18.07 -2.77 -8.84
CA GLY A 22 -17.86 -3.27 -7.49
C GLY A 22 -16.91 -4.48 -7.45
N GLN A 23 -16.81 -5.16 -6.30
CA GLN A 23 -15.75 -6.16 -6.06
C GLN A 23 -15.89 -7.35 -7.01
N ASN A 24 -17.12 -7.76 -7.27
CA ASN A 24 -17.40 -8.79 -8.26
C ASN A 24 -17.08 -8.35 -9.68
N GLY A 25 -17.33 -7.08 -10.02
CA GLY A 25 -16.97 -6.54 -11.32
C GLY A 25 -15.46 -6.60 -11.57
N VAL A 26 -14.67 -6.27 -10.55
CA VAL A 26 -13.21 -6.44 -10.59
C VAL A 26 -12.81 -7.90 -10.79
N GLN A 27 -13.41 -8.83 -10.04
CA GLN A 27 -13.11 -10.26 -10.18
C GLN A 27 -13.46 -10.79 -11.57
N ILE A 28 -14.59 -10.37 -12.12
CA ILE A 28 -14.99 -10.73 -13.49
C ILE A 28 -14.01 -10.15 -14.50
N LEU A 29 -13.61 -8.87 -14.36
CA LEU A 29 -12.63 -8.24 -15.24
C LEU A 29 -11.32 -9.02 -15.27
N LEU A 30 -10.78 -9.40 -14.11
CA LEU A 30 -9.54 -10.17 -14.01
C LEU A 30 -9.69 -11.57 -14.61
N ALA A 31 -10.79 -12.27 -14.34
CA ALA A 31 -11.06 -13.57 -14.92
C ALA A 31 -11.19 -13.48 -16.45
N PHE A 32 -11.91 -12.48 -16.95
CA PHE A 32 -12.10 -12.27 -18.38
C PHE A 32 -10.77 -11.94 -19.06
N ALA A 33 -9.95 -11.08 -18.46
CA ALA A 33 -8.62 -10.77 -18.97
C ALA A 33 -7.72 -12.03 -19.02
N ALA A 34 -7.74 -12.87 -17.99
CA ALA A 34 -7.00 -14.15 -17.99
C ALA A 34 -7.49 -15.12 -19.08
N MET A 35 -8.80 -15.06 -19.40
CA MET A 35 -9.41 -15.85 -20.47
C MET A 35 -9.26 -15.22 -21.86
N GLY A 36 -8.68 -14.03 -21.99
CA GLY A 36 -8.57 -13.31 -23.26
C GLY A 36 -9.89 -12.72 -23.76
N ILE A 37 -10.83 -12.44 -22.85
CA ILE A 37 -12.12 -11.82 -23.15
C ILE A 37 -11.97 -10.31 -22.91
N PRO A 38 -11.97 -9.48 -23.96
CA PRO A 38 -11.82 -8.05 -23.80
C PRO A 38 -13.05 -7.46 -23.13
N VAL A 39 -12.81 -6.57 -22.17
CA VAL A 39 -13.83 -5.72 -21.54
C VAL A 39 -13.50 -4.29 -21.91
N GLU A 40 -14.46 -3.58 -22.49
CA GLU A 40 -14.27 -2.20 -22.91
C GLU A 40 -14.21 -1.26 -21.70
N MET A 41 -15.19 -1.38 -20.80
CA MET A 41 -15.35 -0.46 -19.67
C MET A 41 -16.32 -1.00 -18.61
N PHE A 42 -16.40 -0.29 -17.49
CA PHE A 42 -17.46 -0.44 -16.51
C PHE A 42 -18.59 0.56 -16.75
N CYS A 43 -19.79 0.16 -16.32
CA CYS A 43 -20.95 1.00 -16.21
C CYS A 43 -21.51 0.90 -14.78
N ASP A 44 -21.76 2.03 -14.12
CA ASP A 44 -22.28 2.06 -12.75
C ASP A 44 -23.14 3.32 -12.53
N SER A 45 -24.27 3.19 -11.82
CA SER A 45 -25.18 4.32 -11.53
C SER A 45 -24.66 5.22 -10.41
N ASP A 46 -23.64 4.79 -9.67
CA ASP A 46 -22.97 5.59 -8.66
C ASP A 46 -22.18 6.74 -9.31
N ARG A 47 -22.67 7.97 -9.11
CA ARG A 47 -22.06 9.19 -9.67
C ARG A 47 -20.65 9.46 -9.14
N THR A 48 -20.29 8.94 -7.96
CA THR A 48 -18.96 9.12 -7.39
C THR A 48 -17.90 8.35 -8.15
N LYS A 49 -18.29 7.26 -8.83
CA LYS A 49 -17.39 6.41 -9.61
C LYS A 49 -17.12 6.91 -11.02
N GLN A 50 -17.81 7.95 -11.50
CA GLN A 50 -17.74 8.35 -12.91
C GLN A 50 -16.42 9.05 -13.31
N ARG A 51 -15.59 9.40 -12.32
CA ARG A 51 -14.34 10.12 -12.53
C ARG A 51 -13.09 9.24 -12.44
N ILE A 52 -13.27 7.98 -12.03
CA ILE A 52 -12.18 7.05 -11.71
C ILE A 52 -12.04 5.97 -12.78
N ARG A 53 -10.87 5.34 -12.79
CA ARG A 53 -10.63 4.05 -13.44
C ARG A 53 -10.62 2.92 -12.43
N ILE A 54 -11.01 1.74 -12.88
CA ILE A 54 -10.85 0.48 -12.15
C ILE A 54 -9.95 -0.41 -13.01
N LEU A 55 -8.73 -0.68 -12.51
CA LEU A 55 -7.69 -1.38 -13.27
C LEU A 55 -7.53 -0.79 -14.69
N ASN A 56 -7.42 0.54 -14.78
CA ASN A 56 -7.34 1.34 -16.00
C ASN A 56 -8.62 1.40 -16.87
N LYS A 57 -9.66 0.61 -16.57
CA LYS A 57 -10.95 0.69 -17.27
C LYS A 57 -11.79 1.84 -16.71
N ARG A 58 -12.30 2.69 -17.60
CA ARG A 58 -13.18 3.80 -17.20
C ARG A 58 -14.50 3.28 -16.65
N VAL A 59 -15.11 4.03 -15.75
CA VAL A 59 -16.49 3.83 -15.32
C VAL A 59 -17.35 4.92 -15.94
N ILE A 60 -18.44 4.53 -16.59
CA ILE A 60 -19.38 5.48 -17.19
C ILE A 60 -20.82 5.26 -16.71
N MET A 61 -21.67 6.26 -16.97
CA MET A 61 -23.06 6.25 -16.58
C MET A 61 -23.85 5.30 -17.50
N PRO A 62 -24.82 4.53 -16.97
CA PRO A 62 -25.68 3.66 -17.76
C PRO A 62 -26.34 4.32 -18.96
N GLU A 63 -26.76 5.57 -18.82
CA GLU A 63 -27.46 6.28 -19.88
C GLU A 63 -26.61 6.38 -21.15
N LYS A 64 -25.29 6.56 -21.00
CA LYS A 64 -24.36 6.68 -22.15
C LYS A 64 -24.21 5.39 -22.95
N VAL A 65 -24.20 4.23 -22.28
CA VAL A 65 -24.11 2.93 -22.98
C VAL A 65 -25.46 2.50 -23.56
N LEU A 66 -26.55 2.99 -22.96
CA LEU A 66 -27.91 2.74 -23.42
C LEU A 66 -28.34 3.64 -24.58
N GLU A 67 -27.59 4.68 -24.94
CA GLU A 67 -27.82 5.46 -26.16
C GLU A 67 -27.63 4.59 -27.42
N ASN A 68 -26.69 3.63 -27.39
CA ASN A 68 -26.39 2.73 -28.50
C ASN A 68 -26.22 1.28 -28.02
N PRO A 69 -27.28 0.64 -27.48
CA PRO A 69 -27.17 -0.64 -26.79
C PRO A 69 -26.88 -1.82 -27.75
N SER A 70 -27.04 -1.61 -29.06
CA SER A 70 -26.70 -2.59 -30.09
C SER A 70 -25.19 -2.82 -30.21
N GLU A 71 -24.34 -1.88 -29.80
CA GLU A 71 -22.87 -1.97 -29.84
C GLU A 71 -22.29 -2.83 -28.72
N TYR A 72 -23.09 -3.11 -27.69
CA TYR A 72 -22.60 -3.65 -26.42
C TYR A 72 -23.21 -5.01 -26.07
N ASN A 73 -22.42 -5.82 -25.37
CA ASN A 73 -22.89 -6.93 -24.55
C ASN A 73 -22.81 -6.50 -23.08
N PHE A 74 -23.87 -6.74 -22.32
CA PHE A 74 -23.93 -6.31 -20.93
C PHE A 74 -23.70 -7.49 -19.98
N ILE A 75 -22.75 -7.35 -19.06
CA ILE A 75 -22.47 -8.34 -18.03
C ILE A 75 -22.82 -7.72 -16.68
N VAL A 76 -23.94 -8.15 -16.10
CA VAL A 76 -24.44 -7.65 -14.81
C VAL A 76 -23.67 -8.34 -13.69
N THR A 77 -22.89 -7.57 -12.92
CA THR A 77 -21.89 -8.11 -11.97
C THR A 77 -22.44 -8.28 -10.54
N LEU A 78 -23.63 -7.76 -10.27
CA LEU A 78 -24.21 -7.71 -8.93
C LEU A 78 -24.66 -9.09 -8.43
N MET A 79 -24.28 -9.42 -7.18
CA MET A 79 -24.74 -10.63 -6.49
C MET A 79 -26.14 -10.46 -5.87
N ASN A 80 -26.52 -9.24 -5.51
CA ASN A 80 -27.83 -8.95 -4.96
C ASN A 80 -28.88 -9.17 -6.07
N LYS A 81 -29.85 -10.06 -5.80
CA LYS A 81 -30.87 -10.44 -6.78
C LYS A 81 -31.80 -9.29 -7.15
N GLU A 82 -32.16 -8.42 -6.19
CA GLU A 82 -33.06 -7.29 -6.43
C GLU A 82 -32.37 -6.24 -7.31
N CYS A 83 -31.15 -5.83 -6.96
CA CYS A 83 -30.39 -4.88 -7.78
C CYS A 83 -30.04 -5.45 -9.16
N SER A 84 -29.69 -6.75 -9.24
CA SER A 84 -29.47 -7.42 -10.52
C SER A 84 -30.74 -7.41 -11.37
N LYS A 85 -31.91 -7.65 -10.75
CA LYS A 85 -33.19 -7.65 -11.45
C LYS A 85 -33.55 -6.26 -11.97
N GLU A 86 -33.36 -5.22 -11.17
CA GLU A 86 -33.60 -3.84 -11.60
C GLU A 86 -32.79 -3.48 -12.86
N ILE A 87 -31.54 -3.94 -12.94
CA ILE A 87 -30.70 -3.72 -14.13
C ILE A 87 -31.20 -4.54 -15.32
N THR A 88 -31.55 -5.81 -15.13
CA THR A 88 -32.05 -6.65 -16.23
C THR A 88 -33.39 -6.14 -16.76
N ASP A 89 -34.30 -5.71 -15.88
CA ASP A 89 -35.59 -5.14 -16.28
C ASP A 89 -35.38 -3.88 -17.15
N LYS A 90 -34.44 -3.00 -16.75
CA LYS A 90 -34.04 -1.82 -17.56
C LYS A 90 -33.45 -2.20 -18.92
N LEU A 91 -32.61 -3.24 -18.98
CA LEU A 91 -32.05 -3.74 -20.24
C LEU A 91 -33.16 -4.29 -21.15
N GLU A 92 -34.12 -5.02 -20.59
CA GLU A 92 -35.26 -5.57 -21.32
C GLU A 92 -36.20 -4.47 -21.86
N GLU A 93 -36.47 -3.43 -21.06
CA GLU A 93 -37.23 -2.24 -21.48
C GLU A 93 -36.58 -1.56 -22.71
N GLN A 94 -35.25 -1.49 -22.72
CA GLN A 94 -34.45 -0.98 -23.85
C GLN A 94 -34.24 -2.01 -24.97
N ARG A 95 -34.96 -3.16 -24.92
CA ARG A 95 -34.92 -4.25 -25.90
C ARG A 95 -33.54 -4.86 -26.09
N VAL A 96 -32.69 -4.80 -25.07
CA VAL A 96 -31.37 -5.41 -25.07
C VAL A 96 -31.50 -6.91 -24.80
N LYS A 97 -31.10 -7.72 -25.78
CA LYS A 97 -31.20 -9.19 -25.71
C LYS A 97 -29.89 -9.88 -25.33
N ASN A 98 -28.77 -9.18 -25.43
CA ASN A 98 -27.43 -9.74 -25.23
C ASN A 98 -26.89 -9.31 -23.87
N PHE A 99 -27.41 -9.91 -22.80
CA PHE A 99 -26.87 -9.72 -21.47
C PHE A 99 -26.66 -11.03 -20.74
N ILE A 100 -25.73 -11.01 -19.80
CA ILE A 100 -25.35 -12.13 -18.94
C ILE A 100 -25.40 -11.63 -17.50
N VAL A 101 -25.86 -12.46 -16.57
CA VAL A 101 -25.84 -12.11 -15.15
C VAL A 101 -24.75 -12.89 -14.41
N TRP A 102 -24.32 -12.38 -13.26
CA TRP A 102 -23.29 -13.02 -12.41
C TRP A 102 -23.50 -14.52 -12.21
N ASN A 103 -24.75 -14.95 -11.98
CA ASN A 103 -25.06 -16.36 -11.73
C ASN A 103 -24.71 -17.29 -12.89
N ASP A 104 -24.71 -16.78 -14.13
CA ASP A 104 -24.40 -17.55 -15.33
C ASP A 104 -22.89 -17.85 -15.45
N ILE A 105 -22.06 -16.98 -14.87
CA ILE A 105 -20.60 -17.02 -15.04
C ILE A 105 -19.83 -17.30 -13.75
N LYS A 106 -20.49 -17.28 -12.59
CA LYS A 106 -19.84 -17.34 -11.27
C LYS A 106 -18.87 -18.52 -11.12
N SER A 107 -19.24 -19.72 -11.55
CA SER A 107 -18.41 -20.93 -11.40
C SER A 107 -17.11 -20.81 -12.19
N ILE A 108 -17.17 -20.22 -13.38
CA ILE A 108 -16.03 -20.04 -14.28
C ILE A 108 -15.14 -18.92 -13.77
N VAL A 109 -15.73 -17.82 -13.30
CA VAL A 109 -14.98 -16.72 -12.69
C VAL A 109 -14.24 -17.21 -11.46
N THR A 110 -14.89 -17.91 -10.53
CA THR A 110 -14.25 -18.45 -9.32
C THR A 110 -13.09 -19.39 -9.61
N LEU A 111 -13.23 -20.28 -10.60
CA LEU A 111 -12.14 -21.21 -10.97
C LEU A 111 -10.93 -20.48 -11.57
N ASN A 112 -11.16 -19.43 -12.36
CA ASN A 112 -10.08 -18.72 -13.05
C ASN A 112 -9.43 -17.63 -12.18
N THR A 113 -10.13 -17.07 -11.19
CA THR A 113 -9.52 -16.16 -10.21
C THR A 113 -8.60 -16.88 -9.23
N LEU A 114 -8.87 -18.16 -8.89
CA LEU A 114 -7.99 -18.99 -8.04
C LEU A 114 -6.57 -19.18 -8.62
N GLY A 115 -6.41 -19.09 -9.95
CA GLY A 115 -5.12 -19.24 -10.63
C GLY A 115 -4.33 -17.94 -10.83
N ILE A 116 -4.97 -16.77 -10.66
CA ILE A 116 -4.30 -15.46 -10.79
C ILE A 116 -3.61 -15.16 -9.47
N LYS A 117 -2.33 -15.53 -9.35
CA LYS A 117 -1.47 -15.18 -8.19
C LYS A 117 -1.13 -13.69 -8.11
N VAL A 118 -1.61 -12.87 -9.04
CA VAL A 118 -1.39 -11.43 -9.02
C VAL A 118 -2.29 -10.81 -7.96
N GLN A 119 -1.69 -10.35 -6.86
CA GLN A 119 -2.42 -9.52 -5.91
C GLN A 119 -2.88 -8.25 -6.63
N PHE A 120 -4.18 -7.97 -6.55
CA PHE A 120 -4.84 -6.82 -7.19
C PHE A 120 -4.07 -5.50 -6.99
N ARG A 121 -3.49 -5.30 -5.80
CA ARG A 121 -2.67 -4.15 -5.43
C ARG A 121 -1.38 -4.03 -6.25
N GLY A 122 -0.71 -5.16 -6.53
CA GLY A 122 0.50 -5.18 -7.33
C GLY A 122 0.22 -4.89 -8.80
N LEU A 123 -0.87 -5.44 -9.35
CA LEU A 123 -1.29 -5.14 -10.72
C LEU A 123 -1.57 -3.65 -10.91
N TYR A 124 -2.29 -3.05 -9.96
CA TYR A 124 -2.60 -1.62 -10.01
C TYR A 124 -1.34 -0.74 -9.97
N ARG A 125 -0.30 -1.12 -9.20
CA ARG A 125 0.98 -0.39 -9.22
C ARG A 125 1.64 -0.39 -10.60
N ILE A 126 1.61 -1.51 -11.33
CA ILE A 126 2.15 -1.57 -12.71
C ILE A 126 1.33 -0.66 -13.64
N ILE A 127 0.01 -0.63 -13.49
CA ILE A 127 -0.87 0.28 -14.22
C ILE A 127 -0.49 1.74 -13.94
N GLN A 128 -0.25 2.10 -12.67
CA GLN A 128 0.17 3.46 -12.30
C GLN A 128 1.51 3.84 -12.92
N ASP A 129 2.50 2.95 -12.86
CA ASP A 129 3.79 3.17 -13.53
C ASP A 129 3.61 3.46 -15.03
N SER A 130 2.63 2.81 -15.67
CA SER A 130 2.36 2.95 -17.11
C SER A 130 1.84 4.32 -17.53
N TYR A 131 1.33 5.12 -16.59
CA TYR A 131 0.82 6.47 -16.88
C TYR A 131 1.93 7.47 -17.19
N ILE A 132 3.14 7.22 -16.65
CA ILE A 132 4.28 8.13 -16.77
C ILE A 132 5.51 7.48 -17.41
N ARG A 133 5.54 6.14 -17.50
CA ARG A 133 6.69 5.39 -17.99
C ARG A 133 6.29 4.33 -19.00
N LYS A 134 7.21 4.00 -19.89
CA LYS A 134 7.09 2.81 -20.72
C LYS A 134 7.25 1.57 -19.84
N ILE A 135 6.31 0.63 -19.94
CA ILE A 135 6.43 -0.65 -19.26
C ILE A 135 7.26 -1.61 -20.11
N VAL A 136 8.32 -2.15 -19.52
CA VAL A 136 9.21 -3.16 -20.12
C VAL A 136 9.16 -4.41 -19.24
N ILE A 137 9.14 -5.60 -19.83
CA ILE A 137 9.18 -6.87 -19.08
C ILE A 137 10.54 -7.53 -19.27
N TYR A 138 11.22 -7.85 -18.17
CA TYR A 138 12.48 -8.61 -18.20
C TYR A 138 12.22 -10.10 -17.92
N GLY A 139 12.41 -10.91 -18.95
CA GLY A 139 12.11 -12.34 -18.98
C GLY A 139 11.02 -12.66 -20.01
N THR A 140 11.18 -13.79 -20.71
CA THR A 140 10.29 -14.24 -21.78
C THR A 140 9.49 -15.50 -21.43
N GLY A 141 9.48 -15.89 -20.15
CA GLY A 141 8.81 -17.08 -19.65
C GLY A 141 7.29 -17.04 -19.74
N LYS A 142 6.64 -18.14 -19.34
CA LYS A 142 5.16 -18.25 -19.34
C LYS A 142 4.50 -17.18 -18.48
N GLU A 143 5.09 -16.85 -17.33
CA GLU A 143 4.59 -15.78 -16.45
C GLU A 143 4.58 -14.42 -17.16
N ALA A 144 5.62 -14.13 -17.94
CA ALA A 144 5.76 -12.90 -18.71
C ALA A 144 4.64 -12.77 -19.76
N ALA A 145 4.36 -13.85 -20.48
CA ALA A 145 3.29 -13.90 -21.48
C ALA A 145 1.89 -13.71 -20.86
N VAL A 146 1.65 -14.31 -19.69
CA VAL A 146 0.40 -14.12 -18.93
C VAL A 146 0.25 -12.67 -18.48
N LEU A 147 1.32 -12.07 -17.92
CA LEU A 147 1.31 -10.68 -17.47
C LEU A 147 1.07 -9.71 -18.63
N LYS A 148 1.75 -9.90 -19.78
CA LYS A 148 1.53 -9.11 -20.99
C LYS A 148 0.07 -9.12 -21.40
N ARG A 149 -0.51 -10.31 -21.56
CA ARG A 149 -1.92 -10.46 -21.94
C ARG A 149 -2.84 -9.76 -20.96
N LEU A 150 -2.62 -9.97 -19.66
CA LEU A 150 -3.40 -9.35 -18.60
C LEU A 150 -3.35 -7.81 -18.70
N LEU A 151 -2.17 -7.23 -18.83
CA LEU A 151 -1.96 -5.78 -18.91
C LEU A 151 -2.57 -5.20 -20.19
N GLU A 152 -2.41 -5.86 -21.34
CA GLU A 152 -3.01 -5.41 -22.61
C GLU A 152 -4.54 -5.45 -22.58
N MET A 153 -5.13 -6.47 -21.95
CA MET A 153 -6.59 -6.53 -21.72
C MET A 153 -7.08 -5.41 -20.79
N LEU A 154 -6.18 -4.84 -19.98
CA LEU A 154 -6.41 -3.68 -19.12
C LEU A 154 -5.94 -2.37 -19.79
N ASP A 155 -5.79 -2.35 -21.11
CA ASP A 155 -5.37 -1.18 -21.90
C ASP A 155 -4.00 -0.59 -21.49
N VAL A 156 -3.13 -1.43 -20.89
CA VAL A 156 -1.74 -1.07 -20.60
C VAL A 156 -0.85 -1.62 -21.71
N LYS A 157 -0.19 -0.71 -22.42
CA LYS A 157 0.74 -1.07 -23.49
C LYS A 157 2.09 -1.51 -22.93
N ILE A 158 2.53 -2.71 -23.29
CA ILE A 158 3.91 -3.16 -23.08
C ILE A 158 4.77 -2.64 -24.23
N ALA A 159 5.86 -1.95 -23.91
CA ALA A 159 6.72 -1.34 -24.91
C ALA A 159 7.54 -2.40 -25.66
N TYR A 160 8.20 -3.28 -24.93
CA TYR A 160 8.97 -4.42 -25.43
C TYR A 160 9.38 -5.32 -24.26
N PHE A 161 9.97 -6.48 -24.59
CA PHE A 161 10.62 -7.37 -23.64
C PHE A 161 12.13 -7.17 -23.69
N VAL A 162 12.79 -7.48 -22.59
CA VAL A 162 14.24 -7.67 -22.56
C VAL A 162 14.57 -9.05 -22.02
N ASP A 163 15.69 -9.62 -22.45
CA ASP A 163 16.21 -10.89 -21.95
C ASP A 163 17.75 -10.91 -22.04
N ASP A 164 18.36 -11.95 -21.46
CA ASP A 164 19.80 -12.20 -21.49
C ASP A 164 20.21 -12.80 -22.85
N ILE A 165 20.04 -12.02 -23.92
CA ILE A 165 20.30 -12.40 -25.31
C ILE A 165 21.27 -11.43 -25.98
N GLU A 166 21.95 -11.87 -27.03
CA GLU A 166 22.95 -11.06 -27.75
C GLU A 166 22.35 -10.21 -28.88
N SER A 167 21.24 -10.64 -29.46
CA SER A 167 20.61 -9.98 -30.59
C SER A 167 19.09 -9.95 -30.44
N GLU A 168 18.45 -8.90 -30.96
CA GLU A 168 17.00 -8.77 -30.93
C GLU A 168 16.30 -9.95 -31.63
N CYS A 169 15.16 -10.36 -31.07
CA CYS A 169 14.29 -11.36 -31.67
C CYS A 169 12.81 -11.01 -31.42
N ASN A 170 11.88 -11.80 -31.96
CA ASN A 170 10.45 -11.60 -31.74
C ASN A 170 9.86 -12.79 -30.99
N GLN A 171 9.12 -12.51 -29.93
CA GLN A 171 8.38 -13.50 -29.15
C GLN A 171 7.08 -12.87 -28.63
N TRP A 172 6.00 -13.66 -28.57
CA TRP A 172 4.69 -13.18 -28.08
C TRP A 172 4.15 -11.94 -28.82
N GLU A 173 4.40 -11.85 -30.13
CA GLU A 173 4.05 -10.67 -30.96
C GLU A 173 4.68 -9.38 -30.44
N SER A 174 5.86 -9.49 -29.82
CA SER A 174 6.60 -8.36 -29.27
C SER A 174 8.10 -8.52 -29.53
N GLN A 175 8.76 -7.38 -29.62
CA GLN A 175 10.21 -7.33 -29.72
C GLN A 175 10.82 -7.73 -28.38
N VAL A 176 11.79 -8.64 -28.43
CA VAL A 176 12.66 -8.98 -27.30
C VAL A 176 14.04 -8.42 -27.61
N LYS A 177 14.56 -7.57 -26.73
CA LYS A 177 15.84 -6.91 -26.88
C LYS A 177 16.89 -7.48 -25.92
N PRO A 178 18.19 -7.36 -26.23
CA PRO A 178 19.24 -7.54 -25.24
C PRO A 178 19.00 -6.68 -24.00
N ILE A 179 19.28 -7.20 -22.81
CA ILE A 179 19.12 -6.45 -21.56
C ILE A 179 19.85 -5.10 -21.55
N TYR A 180 21.02 -5.03 -22.20
CA TYR A 180 21.82 -3.80 -22.27
C TYR A 180 21.19 -2.69 -23.10
N ASP A 181 20.17 -2.98 -23.92
CA ASP A 181 19.45 -1.95 -24.68
C ASP A 181 18.69 -0.98 -23.79
N LEU A 182 18.44 -1.35 -22.52
CA LEU A 182 17.88 -0.44 -21.53
C LEU A 182 18.76 0.80 -21.31
N LEU A 183 20.07 0.73 -21.60
CA LEU A 183 20.99 1.87 -21.49
C LEU A 183 20.72 2.97 -22.53
N TYR A 184 19.98 2.67 -23.59
CA TYR A 184 19.58 3.66 -24.59
C TYR A 184 18.30 4.43 -24.20
N GLU A 185 17.61 4.01 -23.15
CA GLU A 185 16.44 4.72 -22.65
C GLU A 185 16.86 5.90 -21.78
N LYS A 186 16.04 6.96 -21.79
CA LYS A 186 16.28 8.13 -20.93
C LYS A 186 16.05 7.74 -19.47
N GLU A 187 16.83 8.33 -18.56
CA GLU A 187 16.65 8.11 -17.12
C GLU A 187 15.19 8.38 -16.70
N GLY A 188 14.62 7.43 -15.94
CA GLY A 188 13.25 7.50 -15.45
C GLY A 188 12.15 7.33 -16.51
N ALA A 189 12.48 7.07 -17.78
CA ALA A 189 11.49 6.90 -18.85
C ALA A 189 10.86 5.49 -18.91
N ILE A 190 11.47 4.52 -18.25
CA ILE A 190 11.06 3.12 -18.25
C ILE A 190 10.74 2.62 -16.85
N LYS A 191 9.85 1.62 -16.79
CA LYS A 191 9.66 0.75 -15.64
C LYS A 191 9.83 -0.69 -16.08
N VAL A 192 10.87 -1.36 -15.58
CA VAL A 192 11.16 -2.76 -15.89
C VAL A 192 10.53 -3.68 -14.84
N ILE A 193 9.63 -4.56 -15.27
CA ILE A 193 9.04 -5.61 -14.43
C ILE A 193 9.89 -6.86 -14.57
N VAL A 194 10.61 -7.24 -13.52
CA VAL A 194 11.52 -8.39 -13.54
C VAL A 194 10.76 -9.65 -13.17
N MET A 195 10.61 -10.56 -14.12
CA MET A 195 9.86 -11.80 -13.91
C MET A 195 10.58 -12.74 -12.94
N SER A 196 9.84 -13.66 -12.32
CA SER A 196 10.34 -14.53 -11.24
C SER A 196 11.58 -15.33 -11.67
N GLU A 197 11.63 -15.77 -12.93
CA GLU A 197 12.76 -16.49 -13.51
C GLU A 197 14.03 -15.64 -13.68
N LYS A 198 13.91 -14.32 -13.62
CA LYS A 198 15.03 -13.37 -13.74
C LYS A 198 15.43 -12.73 -12.41
N LYS A 199 14.85 -13.17 -11.29
CA LYS A 199 15.10 -12.60 -9.97
C LYS A 199 16.58 -12.56 -9.59
N GLU A 200 17.33 -13.64 -9.84
CA GLU A 200 18.76 -13.71 -9.54
C GLU A 200 19.60 -12.77 -10.42
N ASN A 201 19.07 -12.38 -11.59
CA ASN A 201 19.74 -11.52 -12.55
C ASN A 201 19.46 -10.02 -12.32
N MET A 202 18.60 -9.67 -11.34
CA MET A 202 18.27 -8.28 -10.99
C MET A 202 19.51 -7.42 -10.73
N LYS A 203 20.59 -8.00 -10.18
CA LYS A 203 21.86 -7.31 -9.91
C LYS A 203 22.52 -6.72 -11.16
N VAL A 204 22.17 -7.21 -12.35
CA VAL A 204 22.65 -6.62 -13.61
C VAL A 204 22.08 -5.22 -13.78
N LEU A 205 20.81 -5.00 -13.43
CA LEU A 205 20.14 -3.70 -13.51
C LEU A 205 20.77 -2.69 -12.54
N ASP A 206 21.11 -3.12 -11.32
CA ASP A 206 21.87 -2.31 -10.36
C ASP A 206 23.21 -1.84 -10.96
N ARG A 207 23.97 -2.76 -11.58
CA ARG A 207 25.26 -2.46 -12.23
C ARG A 207 25.12 -1.53 -13.43
N MET A 208 23.96 -1.51 -14.06
CA MET A 208 23.63 -0.58 -15.15
C MET A 208 23.22 0.81 -14.65
N GLY A 209 23.16 1.01 -13.33
CA GLY A 209 22.75 2.28 -12.72
C GLY A 209 21.22 2.46 -12.63
N LEU A 210 20.44 1.42 -12.91
CA LEU A 210 19.00 1.43 -12.69
C LEU A 210 18.73 1.19 -11.20
N ALA A 211 17.80 1.94 -10.63
CA ALA A 211 17.46 1.83 -9.22
C ALA A 211 16.21 0.96 -9.01
N MET A 212 16.31 -0.06 -8.15
CA MET A 212 15.15 -0.87 -7.75
C MET A 212 14.07 0.02 -7.14
N GLY A 213 12.79 -0.27 -7.39
CA GLY A 213 11.63 0.51 -6.95
C GLY A 213 11.36 1.74 -7.82
N ARG A 214 12.41 2.41 -8.30
CA ARG A 214 12.31 3.50 -9.27
C ARG A 214 12.20 2.95 -10.69
N ASP A 215 13.30 2.44 -11.24
CA ASP A 215 13.42 2.04 -12.65
C ASP A 215 13.00 0.59 -12.89
N TYR A 216 13.13 -0.29 -11.90
CA TYR A 216 12.69 -1.69 -12.01
C TYR A 216 12.12 -2.24 -10.71
N SER A 217 11.33 -3.30 -10.78
CA SER A 217 10.79 -4.01 -9.61
C SER A 217 10.63 -5.49 -9.93
N GLY A 218 10.90 -6.37 -8.96
CA GLY A 218 10.57 -7.79 -9.08
C GLY A 218 9.06 -8.03 -9.18
N TYR A 219 8.66 -8.99 -10.01
CA TYR A 219 7.27 -9.44 -10.13
C TYR A 219 6.74 -9.99 -8.79
N ASP A 220 7.64 -10.57 -8.00
CA ASP A 220 7.37 -11.01 -6.64
C ASP A 220 7.01 -9.87 -5.69
N ILE A 221 7.54 -8.65 -5.87
CA ILE A 221 7.16 -7.46 -5.10
C ILE A 221 5.70 -7.05 -5.36
N TYR A 222 5.16 -7.41 -6.53
CA TYR A 222 3.76 -7.20 -6.89
C TYR A 222 2.85 -8.37 -6.47
N THR A 223 3.41 -9.51 -6.06
CA THR A 223 2.65 -10.72 -5.67
C THR A 223 2.83 -11.11 -4.20
N THR A 224 3.85 -10.57 -3.54
CA THR A 224 4.19 -10.77 -2.13
C THR A 224 4.65 -9.44 -1.54
N ALA A 225 4.11 -9.06 -0.38
CA ALA A 225 4.69 -7.97 0.40
C ALA A 225 6.15 -8.32 0.65
N VAL A 226 7.08 -7.43 0.30
CA VAL A 226 8.54 -7.61 0.47
C VAL A 226 8.78 -8.30 1.81
N ALA A 227 9.40 -9.49 1.78
CA ALA A 227 9.57 -10.34 2.95
C ALA A 227 10.43 -9.62 4.00
N ARG A 228 9.78 -8.92 4.92
CA ARG A 228 10.38 -8.35 6.12
C ARG A 228 10.63 -9.50 7.09
N LYS A 229 11.84 -9.61 7.63
CA LYS A 229 12.13 -10.59 8.68
C LYS A 229 11.70 -10.01 10.03
N TYR A 230 10.40 -10.04 10.27
CA TYR A 230 9.85 -9.76 11.59
C TYR A 230 10.24 -10.89 12.54
N ILE A 231 10.60 -10.50 13.76
CA ILE A 231 10.98 -11.37 14.87
C ILE A 231 10.03 -11.12 16.03
N LEU A 232 9.75 -12.15 16.84
CA LEU A 232 8.86 -11.99 17.99
C LEU A 232 9.48 -11.08 19.05
N ASP A 233 8.66 -10.20 19.63
CA ASP A 233 9.04 -9.31 20.71
C ASP A 233 8.04 -9.51 21.88
N PRO A 234 8.49 -9.91 23.07
CA PRO A 234 7.58 -10.25 24.16
C PRO A 234 6.85 -9.03 24.75
N ASN A 235 7.36 -7.80 24.56
CA ASN A 235 6.72 -6.59 25.09
C ASN A 235 5.90 -5.85 24.03
N LEU A 236 6.35 -5.86 22.77
CA LEU A 236 5.75 -5.07 21.70
C LEU A 236 5.01 -5.93 20.66
N GLY A 237 5.09 -7.26 20.79
CA GLY A 237 4.51 -8.25 19.90
C GLY A 237 5.50 -8.75 18.85
N TYR A 238 6.14 -7.85 18.12
CA TYR A 238 7.19 -8.17 17.15
C TYR A 238 8.11 -6.98 16.95
N SER A 239 9.32 -7.24 16.49
CA SER A 239 10.28 -6.26 15.99
C SER A 239 10.79 -6.76 14.63
N PHE A 240 11.77 -6.10 14.03
CA PHE A 240 12.43 -6.59 12.81
C PHE A 240 13.93 -6.67 13.01
N GLN A 241 14.59 -7.53 12.24
CA GLN A 241 16.04 -7.60 12.19
C GLN A 241 16.56 -6.69 11.05
N PRO A 242 17.24 -5.56 11.37
CA PRO A 242 17.73 -4.64 10.35
C PRO A 242 18.72 -5.33 9.40
N LYS A 243 18.68 -4.98 8.11
CA LYS A 243 19.64 -5.54 7.13
C LYS A 243 21.06 -5.02 7.35
N LYS A 244 21.20 -3.75 7.77
CA LYS A 244 22.48 -3.03 7.81
C LYS A 244 23.28 -3.18 9.12
N ASN A 245 22.67 -3.58 10.24
CA ASN A 245 23.29 -3.41 11.58
C ASN A 245 23.68 -4.71 12.30
N GLY A 246 23.49 -5.88 11.71
CA GLY A 246 23.67 -7.15 12.44
C GLY A 246 22.76 -7.26 13.67
N ASP A 247 23.11 -8.13 14.62
CA ASP A 247 22.25 -8.55 15.72
C ASP A 247 22.20 -7.57 16.92
N THR A 248 22.94 -6.47 16.89
CA THR A 248 23.22 -5.67 18.11
C THR A 248 22.12 -4.69 18.49
N MET A 249 21.21 -4.34 17.57
CA MET A 249 20.09 -3.41 17.84
C MET A 249 18.81 -3.81 17.08
N PRO A 250 18.08 -4.83 17.58
CA PRO A 250 16.82 -5.25 16.96
C PRO A 250 15.81 -4.10 16.81
N GLY A 251 15.27 -3.94 15.60
CA GLY A 251 14.28 -2.91 15.28
C GLY A 251 14.81 -1.48 15.26
N ILE A 252 16.12 -1.27 15.12
CA ILE A 252 16.72 0.07 14.96
C ILE A 252 17.74 0.08 13.81
N VAL A 253 17.52 0.95 12.84
CA VAL A 253 18.45 1.24 11.75
C VAL A 253 19.27 2.50 12.08
N GLN A 254 20.52 2.33 12.49
CA GLN A 254 21.51 3.40 12.55
C GLN A 254 21.94 3.86 11.15
N ILE A 255 21.98 5.18 10.95
CA ILE A 255 22.47 5.86 9.75
C ILE A 255 23.51 6.91 10.19
N GLY A 256 24.75 6.74 9.72
CA GLY A 256 25.88 7.58 10.11
C GLY A 256 26.38 7.34 11.54
N ASP A 257 27.34 8.16 11.95
CA ASP A 257 28.11 8.03 13.20
C ASP A 257 28.44 9.39 13.84
N GLY A 258 27.73 10.46 13.43
CA GLY A 258 27.97 11.81 13.92
C GLY A 258 27.62 12.03 15.40
N LYS A 259 27.98 13.22 15.89
CA LYS A 259 27.88 13.59 17.31
C LYS A 259 26.45 13.72 17.82
N ILE A 260 25.58 14.37 17.04
CA ILE A 260 24.19 14.63 17.42
C ILE A 260 23.36 13.39 17.11
N VAL A 261 22.80 12.77 18.14
CA VAL A 261 22.01 11.55 18.05
C VAL A 261 20.53 11.89 17.92
N ILE A 262 19.98 11.67 16.72
CA ILE A 262 18.55 11.88 16.43
C ILE A 262 17.87 10.51 16.37
N ALA A 263 16.99 10.22 17.33
CA ALA A 263 16.16 9.02 17.27
C ALA A 263 14.83 9.31 16.58
N LEU A 264 14.41 8.39 15.71
CA LEU A 264 13.13 8.47 15.00
C LEU A 264 12.18 7.39 15.52
N LEU A 265 10.97 7.78 15.90
CA LEU A 265 9.88 6.88 16.25
C LEU A 265 8.77 6.96 15.20
N GLY A 266 8.04 5.86 15.02
CA GLY A 266 6.88 5.80 14.15
C GLY A 266 6.52 4.38 13.69
N GLY A 267 5.56 4.32 12.77
CA GLY A 267 5.10 3.09 12.13
C GLY A 267 5.92 2.66 10.91
N SER A 268 5.25 2.00 9.97
CA SER A 268 5.83 1.51 8.70
C SER A 268 6.32 2.61 7.76
N THR A 269 5.78 3.82 7.91
CA THR A 269 6.21 5.02 7.16
C THR A 269 7.56 5.54 7.64
N THR A 270 8.00 5.15 8.83
CA THR A 270 9.30 5.51 9.42
C THR A 270 10.34 4.40 9.29
N GLU A 271 9.94 3.12 9.40
CA GLU A 271 10.84 1.93 9.37
C GLU A 271 11.92 1.95 8.26
N GLY A 272 11.58 2.42 7.06
CA GLY A 272 12.53 2.71 5.98
C GLY A 272 13.09 1.50 5.21
N GLU A 273 12.96 0.26 5.70
CA GLU A 273 13.44 -0.95 4.99
C GLU A 273 12.40 -1.62 4.08
N GLY A 274 11.18 -1.07 4.02
CA GLY A 274 10.07 -1.63 3.23
C GLY A 274 10.16 -1.40 1.72
N TYR A 275 11.00 -0.48 1.28
CA TYR A 275 11.15 -0.07 -0.11
C TYR A 275 12.64 0.06 -0.47
N SER A 276 12.95 0.05 -1.76
CA SER A 276 14.33 0.05 -2.28
C SER A 276 14.90 1.42 -2.57
N TYR A 277 14.05 2.45 -2.62
CA TYR A 277 14.46 3.85 -2.67
C TYR A 277 14.67 4.40 -1.26
N LYS A 278 15.33 5.56 -1.14
CA LYS A 278 15.70 6.10 0.18
C LYS A 278 14.46 6.45 1.02
N SER A 279 14.52 6.09 2.29
CA SER A 279 13.55 6.50 3.30
C SER A 279 13.73 7.99 3.65
N TRP A 280 12.70 8.62 4.24
CA TRP A 280 12.84 9.99 4.73
C TRP A 280 13.90 10.12 5.83
N ALA A 281 14.18 9.04 6.57
CA ALA A 281 15.25 8.99 7.57
C ALA A 281 16.64 9.10 6.92
N GLU A 282 16.89 8.36 5.84
CA GLU A 282 18.13 8.44 5.06
C GLU A 282 18.27 9.80 4.38
N LEU A 283 17.19 10.33 3.82
CA LEU A 283 17.19 11.65 3.19
C LEU A 283 17.38 12.78 4.21
N LEU A 284 16.84 12.64 5.44
CA LEU A 284 17.05 13.60 6.52
C LEU A 284 18.53 13.63 6.92
N PHE A 285 19.16 12.46 7.07
CA PHE A 285 20.59 12.34 7.32
C PHE A 285 21.41 13.03 6.22
N ASP A 286 21.14 12.73 4.95
CA ASP A 286 21.84 13.35 3.81
C ASP A 286 21.69 14.88 3.81
N LYS A 287 20.49 15.40 4.10
CA LYS A 287 20.22 16.84 4.14
C LYS A 287 20.96 17.56 5.26
N LEU A 288 20.97 16.99 6.47
CA LEU A 288 21.65 17.57 7.63
C LEU A 288 23.18 17.54 7.44
N THR A 289 23.73 16.41 7.00
CA THR A 289 25.18 16.29 6.73
C THR A 289 25.63 17.23 5.62
N LYS A 290 24.86 17.36 4.52
CA LYS A 290 25.13 18.32 3.45
C LYS A 290 25.14 19.78 3.93
N LYS A 291 24.43 20.11 5.01
CA LYS A 291 24.44 21.44 5.66
C LYS A 291 25.53 21.60 6.73
N GLY A 292 26.37 20.58 6.91
CA GLY A 292 27.52 20.59 7.80
C GLY A 292 27.25 20.10 9.23
N TYR A 293 26.08 19.51 9.50
CA TYR A 293 25.77 18.95 10.82
C TYR A 293 26.35 17.55 10.96
N SER A 294 27.06 17.29 12.08
CA SER A 294 27.55 15.95 12.43
C SER A 294 26.46 15.18 13.16
N VAL A 295 25.68 14.39 12.41
CA VAL A 295 24.50 13.67 12.94
C VAL A 295 24.65 12.15 12.83
N LYS A 296 24.01 11.45 13.77
CA LYS A 296 23.73 10.01 13.73
C LYS A 296 22.23 9.84 13.89
N VAL A 297 21.60 9.16 12.94
CA VAL A 297 20.15 8.89 12.99
C VAL A 297 19.92 7.47 13.46
N LEU A 298 19.14 7.30 14.52
CA LEU A 298 18.65 6.01 15.02
C LEU A 298 17.20 5.84 14.59
N ASN A 299 16.97 5.25 13.42
CA ASN A 299 15.63 5.02 12.91
C ASN A 299 15.00 3.81 13.58
N ALA A 300 14.04 4.04 14.47
CA ALA A 300 13.39 3.02 15.27
C ALA A 300 11.91 2.82 14.88
N GLY A 301 11.51 3.24 13.68
CA GLY A 301 10.17 2.98 13.16
C GLY A 301 9.93 1.48 12.97
N CYS A 302 8.73 1.00 13.28
CA CYS A 302 8.38 -0.41 13.11
C CYS A 302 7.00 -0.53 12.46
N GLY A 303 6.90 -1.32 11.40
CA GLY A 303 5.66 -1.51 10.67
C GLY A 303 4.51 -1.95 11.57
N GLY A 304 3.33 -1.38 11.38
CA GLY A 304 2.12 -1.70 12.15
C GLY A 304 2.06 -1.16 13.58
N TYR A 305 3.10 -0.49 14.08
CA TYR A 305 3.07 0.13 15.40
C TYR A 305 2.14 1.35 15.44
N SER A 306 1.38 1.47 16.52
CA SER A 306 0.67 2.69 16.92
C SER A 306 1.30 3.28 18.18
N THR A 307 0.78 4.43 18.64
CA THR A 307 1.34 5.15 19.80
C THR A 307 1.57 4.34 21.09
N PRO A 308 0.79 3.29 21.44
CA PRO A 308 1.10 2.45 22.59
C PRO A 308 2.41 1.66 22.44
N GLN A 309 2.65 1.07 21.25
CA GLN A 309 3.90 0.36 20.98
C GLN A 309 5.08 1.35 20.86
N GLU A 310 4.85 2.51 20.26
CA GLU A 310 5.86 3.57 20.15
C GLU A 310 6.27 4.11 21.53
N LEU A 311 5.31 4.28 22.46
CA LEU A 311 5.58 4.64 23.86
C LEU A 311 6.39 3.55 24.58
N GLY A 312 6.00 2.27 24.41
CA GLY A 312 6.76 1.15 24.98
C GLY A 312 8.19 1.10 24.44
N LYS A 313 8.36 1.31 23.14
CA LYS A 313 9.66 1.36 22.47
C LYS A 313 10.50 2.56 22.91
N LEU A 314 9.88 3.74 23.11
CA LEU A 314 10.56 4.92 23.64
C LEU A 314 11.23 4.61 24.98
N ILE A 315 10.46 4.06 25.94
CA ILE A 315 10.93 3.80 27.30
C ILE A 315 11.99 2.69 27.30
N ARG A 316 11.74 1.60 26.59
CA ARG A 316 12.57 0.40 26.63
C ARG A 316 13.84 0.51 25.78
N ASP A 317 13.73 1.05 24.56
CA ASP A 317 14.78 0.97 23.55
C ASP A 317 15.46 2.32 23.33
N ILE A 318 14.71 3.43 23.31
CA ILE A 318 15.25 4.72 22.85
C ILE A 318 15.91 5.53 23.96
N ILE A 319 15.24 5.71 25.10
CA ILE A 319 15.81 6.47 26.23
C ILE A 319 17.16 5.90 26.69
N PRO A 320 17.36 4.57 26.81
CA PRO A 320 18.65 4.01 27.19
C PRO A 320 19.79 4.33 26.22
N LEU A 321 19.48 4.62 24.94
CA LEU A 321 20.45 5.00 23.93
C LEU A 321 20.84 6.49 23.97
N LYS A 322 20.24 7.26 24.89
CA LYS A 322 20.55 8.67 25.16
C LYS A 322 20.56 9.55 23.89
N PRO A 323 19.46 9.61 23.13
CA PRO A 323 19.38 10.52 21.99
C PRO A 323 19.39 11.97 22.46
N ASP A 324 19.95 12.85 21.64
CA ASP A 324 19.88 14.30 21.85
C ASP A 324 18.51 14.84 21.40
N ILE A 325 17.88 14.21 20.41
CA ILE A 325 16.60 14.65 19.85
C ILE A 325 15.75 13.42 19.50
N ILE A 326 14.45 13.49 19.77
CA ILE A 326 13.48 12.49 19.32
C ILE A 326 12.49 13.12 18.36
N ILE A 327 12.41 12.58 17.15
CA ILE A 327 11.39 12.92 16.14
C ILE A 327 10.40 11.77 16.08
N HIS A 328 9.13 12.07 16.33
CA HIS A 328 8.06 11.09 16.33
C HIS A 328 7.06 11.39 15.21
N TYR A 329 7.03 10.56 14.17
CA TYR A 329 6.16 10.70 13.00
C TYR A 329 5.15 9.54 12.98
N THR A 330 3.89 9.83 13.33
CA THR A 330 2.88 8.79 13.64
C THR A 330 1.44 9.25 13.38
N GLY A 331 0.47 8.33 13.50
CA GLY A 331 -0.97 8.61 13.51
C GLY A 331 -1.85 7.63 12.71
N VAL A 332 -1.33 7.06 11.62
CA VAL A 332 -2.15 6.26 10.69
C VAL A 332 -2.58 4.91 11.28
N ASN A 333 -1.75 4.28 12.10
CA ASN A 333 -2.09 2.99 12.69
C ASN A 333 -3.09 3.17 13.84
N ASP A 334 -3.01 4.27 14.59
CA ASP A 334 -3.98 4.65 15.62
C ASP A 334 -5.38 4.88 15.04
N SER A 335 -5.48 5.39 13.81
CA SER A 335 -6.76 5.62 13.15
C SER A 335 -7.46 4.35 12.67
N THR A 336 -6.72 3.25 12.51
CA THR A 336 -7.20 2.00 11.90
C THR A 336 -7.30 0.82 12.89
N LEU A 337 -6.49 0.83 13.95
CA LEU A 337 -6.41 -0.27 14.92
C LEU A 337 -7.22 0.05 16.19
N ALA A 338 -8.53 -0.19 16.15
CA ALA A 338 -9.35 -0.17 17.36
C ALA A 338 -9.01 -1.38 18.26
N ASN A 339 -8.61 -1.13 19.50
CA ASN A 339 -8.19 -2.18 20.41
C ASN A 339 -8.48 -1.82 21.87
N ASP A 340 -9.35 -2.60 22.52
CA ASP A 340 -9.68 -2.50 23.95
C ASP A 340 -8.47 -2.64 24.90
N TYR A 341 -7.35 -3.20 24.39
CA TYR A 341 -6.09 -3.45 25.09
C TYR A 341 -4.91 -2.97 24.21
N PRO A 342 -4.66 -1.66 24.16
CA PRO A 342 -3.91 -0.99 23.09
C PRO A 342 -2.41 -1.24 23.21
N PHE A 343 -1.94 -1.51 24.43
CA PHE A 343 -0.57 -1.91 24.73
C PHE A 343 -0.27 -3.38 24.38
N VAL A 344 -1.29 -4.17 24.02
CA VAL A 344 -1.10 -5.53 23.53
C VAL A 344 -1.41 -5.58 22.04
N HIS A 345 -0.38 -5.78 21.22
CA HIS A 345 -0.54 -5.82 19.77
C HIS A 345 -1.43 -7.01 19.34
N VAL A 346 -2.22 -6.87 18.28
CA VAL A 346 -3.16 -7.92 17.82
C VAL A 346 -2.50 -9.28 17.56
N TYR A 347 -1.30 -9.28 16.98
CA TYR A 347 -0.51 -10.51 16.80
C TYR A 347 -0.09 -11.15 18.13
N GLN A 348 0.27 -10.35 19.13
CA GLN A 348 0.62 -10.84 20.45
C GLN A 348 -0.60 -11.50 21.11
N LYS A 349 -1.80 -10.93 20.95
CA LYS A 349 -3.04 -11.57 21.41
C LYS A 349 -3.29 -12.92 20.76
N ARG A 350 -3.12 -13.01 19.42
CA ARG A 350 -3.29 -14.27 18.69
C ARG A 350 -2.30 -15.33 19.16
N PHE A 351 -1.05 -14.94 19.36
CA PHE A 351 0.01 -15.82 19.84
C PHE A 351 -0.27 -16.33 21.26
N ILE A 352 -0.62 -15.44 22.20
CA ILE A 352 -0.95 -15.81 23.58
C ILE A 352 -2.20 -16.70 23.63
N ALA A 353 -3.23 -16.40 22.83
CA ALA A 353 -4.43 -17.23 22.75
C ALA A 353 -4.10 -18.65 22.27
N TYR A 354 -3.27 -18.78 21.23
CA TYR A 354 -2.80 -20.08 20.75
C TYR A 354 -2.03 -20.85 21.82
N LEU A 355 -1.07 -20.21 22.51
CA LEU A 355 -0.33 -20.85 23.60
C LEU A 355 -1.24 -21.28 24.76
N ALA A 356 -2.20 -20.45 25.14
CA ALA A 356 -3.13 -20.77 26.20
C ALA A 356 -4.05 -21.97 25.86
N GLU A 357 -4.32 -22.19 24.57
CA GLU A 357 -5.08 -23.36 24.11
C GLU A 357 -4.27 -24.66 24.19
N GLU A 358 -2.97 -24.60 23.87
CA GLU A 358 -2.06 -25.77 23.82
C GLU A 358 -1.47 -26.16 25.20
N VAL A 359 -1.47 -25.25 26.18
CA VAL A 359 -0.95 -25.55 27.53
C VAL A 359 -2.06 -26.18 28.39
N GLU A 360 -2.01 -27.51 28.56
CA GLU A 360 -2.69 -28.19 29.67
C GLU A 360 -2.03 -27.77 30.98
N TYR A 361 -2.73 -26.95 31.78
CA TYR A 361 -2.22 -26.51 33.07
C TYR A 361 -2.33 -27.66 34.08
N GLN A 362 -1.18 -28.10 34.62
CA GLN A 362 -1.18 -28.88 35.85
C GLN A 362 -1.48 -27.94 37.02
N ASP A 363 -2.48 -28.33 37.82
CA ASP A 363 -3.01 -27.62 38.99
C ASP A 363 -1.92 -26.90 39.81
N ASP A 364 -1.98 -25.57 39.87
CA ASP A 364 -1.30 -24.78 40.90
C ASP A 364 -2.21 -23.68 41.45
N TRP A 365 -2.93 -24.02 42.53
CA TRP A 365 -3.33 -23.22 43.72
C TRP A 365 -3.88 -21.79 43.60
N ARG A 366 -4.10 -21.23 42.41
CA ARG A 366 -4.81 -19.94 42.22
C ARG A 366 -5.86 -20.10 41.14
N GLY A 367 -7.00 -20.66 41.55
CA GLY A 367 -8.16 -20.85 40.70
C GLY A 367 -8.58 -19.55 40.02
N THR A 368 -8.42 -19.50 38.71
CA THR A 368 -9.23 -18.68 37.81
C THR A 368 -9.41 -19.44 36.50
N ASP A 369 -10.65 -19.52 36.01
CA ASP A 369 -10.99 -20.13 34.71
C ASP A 369 -10.40 -19.38 33.49
N ASN A 370 -9.77 -18.23 33.72
CA ASN A 370 -9.15 -17.42 32.66
C ASN A 370 -7.72 -17.88 32.38
N LYS A 371 -7.50 -18.43 31.18
CA LYS A 371 -6.20 -18.95 30.74
C LYS A 371 -5.10 -17.88 30.56
N TYR A 372 -5.46 -16.60 30.40
CA TYR A 372 -4.53 -15.45 30.31
C TYR A 372 -5.24 -14.13 30.60
N THR A 373 -4.46 -13.06 30.86
CA THR A 373 -4.95 -11.67 31.02
C THR A 373 -4.25 -10.72 30.06
N LEU A 374 -4.96 -9.68 29.61
CA LEU A 374 -4.45 -8.62 28.74
C LEU A 374 -4.31 -7.28 29.48
N GLY A 375 -4.48 -7.30 30.80
CA GLY A 375 -4.52 -6.11 31.65
C GLY A 375 -5.91 -5.48 31.73
N VAL A 376 -5.96 -4.17 32.00
CA VAL A 376 -7.21 -3.43 32.19
C VAL A 376 -7.74 -2.94 30.85
N LYS A 377 -8.99 -3.28 30.55
CA LYS A 377 -9.72 -2.72 29.40
C LYS A 377 -9.92 -1.22 29.61
N HIS A 378 -9.66 -0.41 28.58
CA HIS A 378 -10.01 1.01 28.61
C HIS A 378 -11.24 1.30 27.73
N ASN A 379 -11.89 2.42 28.02
CA ASN A 379 -13.05 2.93 27.25
C ASN A 379 -12.73 4.20 26.45
N ARG A 380 -11.46 4.63 26.44
CA ARG A 380 -10.99 5.78 25.64
C ARG A 380 -11.14 5.51 24.14
N SER A 381 -11.52 6.52 23.37
CA SER A 381 -11.47 6.49 21.91
C SER A 381 -10.03 6.53 21.40
N ASN A 382 -9.82 6.15 20.15
CA ASN A 382 -8.49 6.12 19.53
C ASN A 382 -7.82 7.51 19.53
N ASP A 383 -8.58 8.57 19.26
CA ASP A 383 -8.09 9.96 19.27
C ASP A 383 -7.62 10.38 20.68
N GLN A 384 -8.38 10.04 21.73
CA GLN A 384 -7.97 10.31 23.11
C GLN A 384 -6.73 9.50 23.49
N MET A 385 -6.66 8.23 23.10
CA MET A 385 -5.49 7.37 23.34
C MET A 385 -4.23 7.95 22.69
N PHE A 386 -4.36 8.39 21.44
CA PHE A 386 -3.28 9.01 20.69
C PHE A 386 -2.75 10.25 21.42
N ILE A 387 -3.63 11.20 21.77
CA ILE A 387 -3.25 12.43 22.48
C ILE A 387 -2.63 12.12 23.85
N ASP A 388 -3.21 11.19 24.61
CA ASP A 388 -2.68 10.75 25.90
C ASP A 388 -1.25 10.20 25.77
N ASN A 389 -1.00 9.34 24.78
CA ASN A 389 0.30 8.72 24.57
C ASN A 389 1.34 9.75 24.10
N ILE A 390 0.98 10.66 23.19
CA ILE A 390 1.87 11.76 22.75
C ILE A 390 2.23 12.64 23.96
N LYS A 391 1.26 12.96 24.82
CA LYS A 391 1.48 13.71 26.05
C LYS A 391 2.39 12.96 27.03
N MET A 392 2.19 11.66 27.23
CA MET A 392 3.07 10.84 28.07
C MET A 392 4.51 10.86 27.56
N MET A 393 4.72 10.63 26.26
CA MET A 393 6.05 10.66 25.65
C MET A 393 6.71 12.03 25.81
N ASN A 394 5.97 13.12 25.60
CA ASN A 394 6.47 14.48 25.81
C ASN A 394 6.93 14.71 27.26
N ILE A 395 6.12 14.31 28.25
CA ILE A 395 6.46 14.45 29.68
C ILE A 395 7.68 13.61 30.05
N ILE A 396 7.74 12.36 29.58
CA ILE A 396 8.88 11.47 29.83
C ILE A 396 10.15 12.10 29.25
N CYS A 397 10.15 12.50 27.98
CA CYS A 397 11.33 13.07 27.33
C CYS A 397 11.77 14.38 28.01
N LYS A 398 10.81 15.23 28.41
CA LYS A 398 11.09 16.44 29.19
C LYS A 398 11.78 16.12 30.52
N GLY A 399 11.37 15.04 31.19
CA GLY A 399 12.02 14.55 32.42
C GLY A 399 13.47 14.13 32.24
N TYR A 400 13.84 13.66 31.04
CA TYR A 400 15.23 13.33 30.66
C TYR A 400 15.98 14.49 30.00
N GLY A 401 15.35 15.67 29.85
CA GLY A 401 15.96 16.81 29.15
C GLY A 401 16.11 16.60 27.63
N ILE A 402 15.34 15.68 27.04
CA ILE A 402 15.41 15.34 25.62
C ILE A 402 14.30 16.08 24.85
N PRO A 403 14.64 16.96 23.88
CA PRO A 403 13.69 17.50 22.92
C PRO A 403 12.87 16.41 22.21
N TYR A 404 11.55 16.45 22.38
CA TYR A 404 10.61 15.53 21.75
C TYR A 404 9.69 16.28 20.79
N LEU A 405 9.75 15.91 19.52
CA LEU A 405 9.04 16.55 18.42
C LEU A 405 8.05 15.56 17.80
N ALA A 406 6.77 15.69 18.18
CA ALA A 406 5.71 14.90 17.59
C ALA A 406 5.14 15.58 16.33
N PHE A 407 4.98 14.79 15.27
CA PHE A 407 4.41 15.19 13.99
C PHE A 407 3.27 14.24 13.63
N LEU A 408 2.07 14.79 13.48
CA LEU A 408 0.93 14.04 12.98
C LEU A 408 1.10 13.81 11.48
N GLN A 409 1.33 12.56 11.09
CA GLN A 409 1.69 12.24 9.70
C GLN A 409 0.54 12.50 8.72
N PRO A 410 0.83 12.94 7.48
CA PRO A 410 -0.10 12.85 6.36
C PRO A 410 -0.57 11.42 6.08
N CYS A 411 -1.82 11.31 5.63
CA CYS A 411 -2.35 10.15 4.95
C CYS A 411 -3.43 10.58 3.95
N LEU A 412 -3.73 9.75 2.95
CA LEU A 412 -4.74 10.07 1.93
C LEU A 412 -6.11 10.45 2.53
N PRO A 413 -6.66 9.74 3.52
CA PRO A 413 -7.95 10.12 4.11
C PRO A 413 -7.95 11.46 4.85
N ALA A 414 -6.78 11.94 5.27
CA ALA A 414 -6.59 13.17 6.03
C ALA A 414 -6.19 14.39 5.16
N LYS A 415 -6.10 14.26 3.83
CA LYS A 415 -5.89 15.43 2.95
C LYS A 415 -7.02 16.44 3.17
N LYS A 416 -6.65 17.72 3.32
CA LYS A 416 -7.61 18.83 3.51
C LYS A 416 -8.21 19.26 2.19
N GLU A 417 -7.44 19.14 1.11
CA GLU A 417 -7.92 19.35 -0.25
C GLU A 417 -8.80 18.18 -0.73
N LYS A 418 -9.65 18.48 -1.71
CA LYS A 418 -10.42 17.44 -2.39
C LYS A 418 -9.45 16.47 -3.07
N LEU A 419 -9.65 15.17 -2.82
CA LEU A 419 -8.88 14.13 -3.48
C LEU A 419 -8.99 14.27 -5.00
N SER A 420 -7.84 14.20 -5.66
CA SER A 420 -7.74 14.03 -7.12
C SER A 420 -8.31 12.69 -7.55
N ASP A 421 -8.62 12.57 -8.85
CA ASP A 421 -9.09 11.32 -9.43
C ASP A 421 -8.08 10.18 -9.16
N TYR A 422 -6.77 10.48 -9.24
CA TYR A 422 -5.71 9.54 -8.86
C TYR A 422 -5.79 9.12 -7.39
N GLY A 423 -5.97 10.06 -6.46
CA GLY A 423 -6.13 9.75 -5.04
C GLY A 423 -7.35 8.86 -4.77
N TYR A 424 -8.48 9.13 -5.45
CA TYR A 424 -9.66 8.26 -5.39
C TYR A 424 -9.36 6.86 -5.92
N GLU A 425 -8.69 6.74 -7.07
CA GLU A 425 -8.31 5.44 -7.63
C GLU A 425 -7.44 4.66 -6.63
N VAL A 426 -6.42 5.27 -6.03
CA VAL A 426 -5.59 4.61 -5.00
C VAL A 426 -6.44 4.07 -3.85
N LEU A 427 -7.37 4.86 -3.32
CA LEU A 427 -8.25 4.44 -2.22
C LEU A 427 -9.15 3.27 -2.62
N LEU A 428 -9.76 3.34 -3.80
CA LEU A 428 -10.63 2.30 -4.32
C LEU A 428 -9.89 0.97 -4.43
N HIS A 429 -8.68 1.00 -5.00
CA HIS A 429 -7.89 -0.20 -5.24
C HIS A 429 -7.35 -0.84 -3.94
N LEU A 430 -7.46 -0.13 -2.81
CA LEU A 430 -7.14 -0.66 -1.48
C LEU A 430 -8.40 -1.10 -0.71
N SER A 431 -9.52 -0.43 -0.92
CA SER A 431 -10.81 -0.74 -0.28
C SER A 431 -11.44 -2.05 -0.77
N TYR A 432 -11.10 -2.50 -1.98
CA TYR A 432 -11.58 -3.76 -2.54
C TYR A 432 -11.18 -4.99 -1.71
N ASP A 433 -10.14 -4.87 -0.89
CA ASP A 433 -9.74 -5.91 0.05
C ASP A 433 -10.51 -5.82 1.40
N GLN A 434 -11.04 -4.63 1.75
CA GLN A 434 -11.64 -4.35 3.07
C GLN A 434 -13.18 -4.31 3.10
N LYS A 435 -13.88 -4.68 2.02
CA LYS A 435 -15.35 -4.83 1.91
C LYS A 435 -16.21 -3.59 2.27
N SER A 436 -15.64 -2.41 2.60
CA SER A 436 -16.39 -1.18 2.88
C SER A 436 -15.53 0.10 2.86
N TRP A 437 -16.17 1.26 2.68
CA TRP A 437 -15.54 2.59 2.78
C TRP A 437 -15.33 3.05 4.24
N LYS A 438 -15.87 2.31 5.20
CA LYS A 438 -15.89 2.66 6.64
C LYS A 438 -14.50 2.94 7.25
N PRO A 439 -13.42 2.23 6.91
CA PRO A 439 -12.08 2.54 7.41
C PRO A 439 -11.57 3.93 7.01
N PHE A 440 -11.99 4.42 5.84
CA PHE A 440 -11.65 5.75 5.34
C PHE A 440 -12.32 6.84 6.18
N GLU A 441 -13.63 6.72 6.41
CA GLU A 441 -14.41 7.67 7.22
C GLU A 441 -13.94 7.68 8.67
N ASN A 442 -13.68 6.51 9.25
CA ASN A 442 -13.12 6.40 10.61
C ASN A 442 -11.77 7.10 10.72
N THR A 443 -10.91 6.94 9.71
CA THR A 443 -9.60 7.60 9.68
C THR A 443 -9.77 9.12 9.60
N ARG A 444 -10.62 9.62 8.70
CA ARG A 444 -10.90 11.04 8.59
C ARG A 444 -11.40 11.63 9.92
N HIS A 445 -12.39 10.98 10.54
CA HIS A 445 -12.95 11.42 11.83
C HIS A 445 -11.91 11.43 12.96
N PHE A 446 -11.03 10.42 12.99
CA PHE A 446 -9.90 10.39 13.92
C PHE A 446 -8.99 11.62 13.71
N TYR A 447 -8.61 11.89 12.46
CA TYR A 447 -7.72 13.00 12.13
C TYR A 447 -8.34 14.37 12.44
N GLU A 448 -9.64 14.56 12.15
CA GLU A 448 -10.37 15.78 12.50
C GLU A 448 -10.25 16.09 13.99
N LYS A 449 -10.55 15.10 14.85
CA LYS A 449 -10.45 15.25 16.32
C LYS A 449 -9.03 15.44 16.84
N VAL A 450 -8.05 14.76 16.25
CA VAL A 450 -6.65 14.86 16.68
C VAL A 450 -6.08 16.22 16.28
N CYS A 451 -6.41 16.75 15.10
CA CYS A 451 -5.95 18.06 14.64
C CYS A 451 -6.38 19.20 15.58
N GLU A 452 -7.56 19.10 16.18
CA GLU A 452 -8.06 20.06 17.17
C GLU A 452 -7.20 20.12 18.45
N GLN A 453 -6.49 19.04 18.78
CA GLN A 453 -5.83 18.86 20.08
C GLN A 453 -4.30 18.78 19.99
N ILE A 454 -3.75 18.35 18.85
CA ILE A 454 -2.33 18.00 18.73
C ILE A 454 -1.39 19.20 18.92
N SER A 455 -1.86 20.41 18.61
CA SER A 455 -1.06 21.65 18.69
C SER A 455 -0.46 21.92 20.08
N ALA A 456 -1.03 21.34 21.14
CA ALA A 456 -0.51 21.46 22.50
C ALA A 456 0.74 20.61 22.76
N TYR A 457 0.96 19.54 21.97
CA TYR A 457 2.01 18.53 22.24
C TYR A 457 2.81 18.13 20.99
N GLY A 458 2.46 18.62 19.81
CA GLY A 458 3.05 18.28 18.52
C GLY A 458 2.65 19.24 17.41
N THR A 459 3.01 18.88 16.18
CA THR A 459 2.78 19.67 14.97
C THR A 459 1.88 18.90 14.02
N ASP A 460 0.78 19.52 13.58
CA ASP A 460 -0.03 19.02 12.47
C ASP A 460 0.70 19.29 11.15
N ILE A 461 1.08 18.22 10.44
CA ILE A 461 1.68 18.31 9.11
C ILE A 461 0.86 17.54 8.08
N THR A 462 -0.41 17.25 8.36
CA THR A 462 -1.31 16.47 7.48
C THR A 462 -1.44 17.05 6.07
N SER A 463 -1.31 18.37 5.95
CA SER A 463 -1.36 19.10 4.67
C SER A 463 -0.03 19.13 3.91
N LEU A 464 1.03 18.44 4.38
CA LEU A 464 2.35 18.47 3.74
C LEU A 464 2.31 18.06 2.25
N PHE A 465 1.37 17.20 1.89
CA PHE A 465 1.18 16.69 0.53
C PHE A 465 -0.04 17.28 -0.18
N ASP A 466 -0.63 18.34 0.34
CA ASP A 466 -1.66 19.09 -0.40
C ASP A 466 -1.01 19.70 -1.66
N GLY A 467 -1.71 19.65 -2.79
CA GLY A 467 -1.16 19.95 -4.12
C GLY A 467 -0.23 18.89 -4.75
N ALA A 468 0.15 17.83 -4.03
CA ALA A 468 0.94 16.71 -4.58
C ALA A 468 0.08 15.44 -4.70
N ASP A 469 -0.26 15.06 -5.93
CA ASP A 469 -1.18 13.96 -6.20
C ASP A 469 -0.49 12.60 -6.36
N ASP A 470 0.76 12.57 -6.83
CA ASP A 470 1.48 11.37 -7.24
C ASP A 470 2.40 10.77 -6.15
N VAL A 471 2.35 11.30 -4.93
CA VAL A 471 3.28 10.89 -3.86
C VAL A 471 2.86 9.61 -3.15
N TYR A 472 1.56 9.32 -3.06
CA TYR A 472 1.05 8.18 -2.30
C TYR A 472 1.06 6.89 -3.13
N LEU A 473 1.66 5.85 -2.54
CA LEU A 473 1.62 4.47 -3.04
C LEU A 473 0.42 3.68 -2.50
N ASP A 474 -0.06 4.10 -1.34
CA ASP A 474 -1.28 3.62 -0.71
C ASP A 474 -1.85 4.65 0.27
N TRP A 475 -2.62 4.24 1.29
CA TRP A 475 -3.22 5.16 2.26
C TRP A 475 -2.22 6.06 2.99
N CYS A 476 -0.96 5.65 3.14
CA CYS A 476 0.02 6.44 3.89
C CYS A 476 1.47 6.29 3.44
N HIS A 477 1.83 5.21 2.75
CA HIS A 477 3.19 5.05 2.23
C HIS A 477 3.37 5.92 1.00
N VAL A 478 4.53 6.56 0.92
CA VAL A 478 4.88 7.47 -0.17
C VAL A 478 6.06 6.96 -0.98
N ASN A 479 6.16 7.43 -2.21
CA ASN A 479 7.32 7.24 -3.07
C ASN A 479 8.53 8.05 -2.56
N GLU A 480 9.67 7.95 -3.24
CA GLU A 480 10.88 8.70 -2.86
C GLU A 480 10.67 10.22 -2.84
N HIS A 481 9.85 10.76 -3.75
CA HIS A 481 9.53 12.19 -3.77
C HIS A 481 8.78 12.63 -2.51
N GLY A 482 7.78 11.85 -2.07
CA GLY A 482 7.11 12.12 -0.80
C GLY A 482 8.04 11.99 0.41
N ASN A 483 8.96 11.01 0.41
CA ASN A 483 10.00 10.90 1.45
C ASN A 483 10.94 12.11 1.47
N GLU A 484 11.28 12.64 0.29
CA GLU A 484 12.12 13.84 0.15
C GLU A 484 11.41 15.07 0.71
N MET A 485 10.11 15.23 0.47
CA MET A 485 9.29 16.30 1.06
C MET A 485 9.23 16.21 2.59
N ILE A 486 9.05 15.00 3.17
CA ILE A 486 9.08 14.79 4.62
C ILE A 486 10.46 15.18 5.17
N ALA A 487 11.53 14.62 4.58
CA ALA A 487 12.90 14.88 5.02
C ALA A 487 13.27 16.37 4.94
N GLN A 488 12.82 17.06 3.89
CA GLN A 488 13.00 18.50 3.73
C GLN A 488 12.29 19.27 4.83
N TYR A 489 11.02 18.95 5.09
CA TYR A 489 10.25 19.58 6.16
C TYR A 489 10.92 19.39 7.52
N MET A 490 11.31 18.16 7.87
CA MET A 490 11.97 17.85 9.14
C MET A 490 13.32 18.59 9.28
N CYS A 491 14.13 18.59 8.22
CA CYS A 491 15.42 19.29 8.21
C CYS A 491 15.24 20.80 8.44
N GLU A 492 14.32 21.44 7.73
CA GLU A 492 14.02 22.85 7.90
C GLU A 492 13.46 23.16 9.28
N TYR A 493 12.57 22.30 9.80
CA TYR A 493 12.00 22.46 11.14
C TYR A 493 13.09 22.49 12.21
N LEU A 494 13.99 21.50 12.20
CA LEU A 494 15.09 21.40 13.16
C LEU A 494 16.01 22.63 13.12
N ILE A 495 16.35 23.10 11.91
CA ILE A 495 17.24 24.24 11.73
C ILE A 495 16.56 25.55 12.14
N ARG A 496 15.33 25.80 11.67
CA ARG A 496 14.60 27.05 11.97
C ARG A 496 14.32 27.21 13.46
N LYS A 497 14.16 26.10 14.18
CA LYS A 497 13.93 26.08 15.64
C LYS A 497 15.22 26.06 16.46
N GLY A 498 16.39 26.01 15.82
CA GLY A 498 17.69 25.95 16.52
C GLY A 498 17.86 24.68 17.36
N ILE A 499 17.21 23.58 16.98
CA ILE A 499 17.24 22.32 17.74
C ILE A 499 18.53 21.55 17.45
N VAL A 500 19.07 21.69 16.24
CA VAL A 500 20.38 21.18 15.85
C VAL A 500 21.39 22.33 15.82
N GLU A 501 22.47 22.17 16.57
CA GLU A 501 23.58 23.13 16.63
C GLU A 501 24.79 22.59 15.84
N LYS A 502 25.66 23.49 15.35
CA LYS A 502 26.81 23.12 14.52
C LYS A 502 28.04 22.72 15.32
#